data_AF-A0A0F8X257-F1
#
_entry.id   AF-A0A0F8X257-F1
#
_cell.length_a   1.000
_cell.length_b   1.000
_cell.length_c   1.000
_cell.angle_alpha   90.00
_cell.angle_beta   90.00
_cell.angle_gamma   90.00
#
_symmetry.space_group_name_H-M   'P 1'
#
loop_
_entity.id
_entity.type
_entity.pdbx_description
1 polymer ?
#
loop_
_entity_poly.entity_id
_entity_poly.type
_entity_poly.pdbx_seq_one_letter_code
_entity_poly.pdbx_strand_id
1 'polypeptide(L)'
;MIDFNEIPYTNDTWELFGRDFLRERGFFIESPPDRGPDGGKDLLVTERLRGNLNRYNFRWLVSCKHFAKSANSVSEKDEPNILERVSSFKADGFIGFYSTLSSSGLNTRLRELRNNKNIKDYSIFDHKAIENLLVMAGYSHLLMRYFPNSYKATKPLHLIFEEYEPLFCRACGKDILMALFESAGHSANIVSAYKWDQEKNIYSIHDVYCCCKKCNSSLESSYRT
;
A
#
# COMPACT_ATOMS: atom_id res chain seq x y z
N MET A 1 -1.12 -7.65 14.45
CA MET A 1 -1.74 -6.36 14.83
C MET A 1 -0.81 -5.27 14.35
N ILE A 2 -1.30 -4.30 13.58
CA ILE A 2 -0.46 -3.24 13.02
C ILE A 2 -0.38 -2.05 13.98
N ASP A 3 0.84 -1.62 14.32
CA ASP A 3 1.09 -0.41 15.07
C ASP A 3 1.20 0.80 14.14
N PHE A 4 0.16 1.63 14.13
CA PHE A 4 0.12 2.83 13.32
C PHE A 4 1.07 3.93 13.79
N ASN A 5 1.68 3.82 14.97
CA ASN A 5 2.69 4.76 15.46
C ASN A 5 4.07 4.58 14.80
N GLU A 6 4.27 3.52 14.01
CA GLU A 6 5.49 3.35 13.20
C GLU A 6 5.65 4.44 12.14
N ILE A 7 4.52 4.99 11.67
CA ILE A 7 4.53 6.16 10.81
C ILE A 7 4.68 7.41 11.69
N PRO A 8 5.69 8.25 11.46
CA PRO A 8 5.88 9.47 12.24
C PRO A 8 4.79 10.51 11.91
N TYR A 9 4.31 11.20 12.95
CA TYR A 9 3.29 12.25 12.86
C TYR A 9 3.70 13.48 12.05
N THR A 10 5.00 13.80 12.03
CA THR A 10 5.51 15.09 11.53
C THR A 10 5.91 15.09 10.06
N ASN A 11 5.95 13.91 9.44
CA ASN A 11 6.30 13.78 8.04
C ASN A 11 5.02 13.38 7.30
N ASP A 12 4.76 13.95 6.13
CA ASP A 12 3.64 13.60 5.24
C ASP A 12 3.67 12.13 4.76
N THR A 13 4.48 11.29 5.39
CA THR A 13 4.51 9.84 5.28
C THR A 13 3.13 9.21 5.39
N TRP A 14 2.22 9.73 6.24
CA TRP A 14 0.84 9.21 6.31
C TRP A 14 0.08 9.45 5.00
N GLU A 15 0.23 10.64 4.40
CA GLU A 15 -0.39 10.98 3.11
C GLU A 15 0.25 10.17 1.97
N LEU A 16 1.57 10.02 1.98
CA LEU A 16 2.29 9.15 1.04
C LEU A 16 1.85 7.69 1.16
N PHE A 17 1.62 7.20 2.38
CA PHE A 17 1.06 5.88 2.64
C PHE A 17 -0.36 5.78 2.07
N GLY A 18 -1.23 6.76 2.36
CA GLY A 18 -2.60 6.80 1.82
C GLY A 18 -2.63 6.79 0.29
N ARG A 19 -1.74 7.56 -0.36
CA ARG A 19 -1.56 7.55 -1.82
C ARG A 19 -1.19 6.16 -2.34
N ASP A 20 -0.16 5.54 -1.76
CA ASP A 20 0.33 4.25 -2.23
C ASP A 20 -0.70 3.14 -1.94
N PHE A 21 -1.41 3.21 -0.80
CA PHE A 21 -2.53 2.33 -0.46
C PHE A 21 -3.68 2.42 -1.47
N LEU A 22 -4.12 3.63 -1.81
CA LEU A 22 -5.20 3.82 -2.78
C LEU A 22 -4.77 3.37 -4.19
N ARG A 23 -3.51 3.60 -4.57
CA ARG A 23 -2.98 3.10 -5.85
C ARG A 23 -3.02 1.58 -5.92
N GLU A 24 -2.62 0.88 -4.86
CA GLU A 24 -2.68 -0.59 -4.78
C GLU A 24 -4.12 -1.14 -4.81
N ARG A 25 -5.11 -0.34 -4.39
CA ARG A 25 -6.54 -0.68 -4.58
C ARG A 25 -7.06 -0.41 -5.99
N GLY A 26 -6.23 0.14 -6.88
CA GLY A 26 -6.60 0.41 -8.27
C GLY A 26 -7.17 1.81 -8.52
N PHE A 27 -7.09 2.73 -7.55
CA PHE A 27 -7.45 4.13 -7.78
C PHE A 27 -6.38 4.83 -8.63
N PHE A 28 -6.82 5.71 -9.52
CA PHE A 28 -5.93 6.59 -10.27
C PHE A 28 -5.64 7.84 -9.43
N ILE A 29 -4.37 8.12 -9.15
CA ILE A 29 -3.97 9.33 -8.41
C ILE A 29 -3.92 10.51 -9.39
N GLU A 30 -4.91 11.42 -9.32
CA GLU A 30 -4.93 12.63 -10.17
C GLU A 30 -3.95 13.68 -9.66
N SER A 31 -3.94 13.88 -8.33
CA SER A 31 -3.07 14.83 -7.66
C SER A 31 -2.34 14.10 -6.54
N PRO A 32 -1.00 14.04 -6.57
CA PRO A 32 -0.23 13.58 -5.42
C PRO A 32 -0.38 14.57 -4.24
N PRO A 33 0.03 14.16 -3.03
CA PRO A 33 0.10 15.10 -1.91
C PRO A 33 1.17 16.15 -2.20
N ASP A 34 0.83 17.42 -1.96
CA ASP A 34 1.69 18.57 -2.22
C ASP A 34 1.81 19.45 -0.97
N ARG A 35 2.95 20.13 -0.82
CA ARG A 35 3.18 21.05 0.30
C ARG A 35 2.92 22.48 -0.15
N GLY A 36 1.78 23.04 0.25
CA GLY A 36 1.44 24.44 -0.05
C GLY A 36 0.16 24.92 0.63
N PRO A 37 -0.25 26.19 0.42
CA PRO A 37 -1.56 26.70 0.83
C PRO A 37 -2.68 26.08 -0.03
N ASP A 38 -2.85 24.76 0.07
CA ASP A 38 -3.63 23.94 -0.85
C ASP A 38 -5.12 23.85 -0.48
N GLY A 39 -5.61 24.81 0.33
CA GLY A 39 -7.02 24.86 0.74
C GLY A 39 -7.49 23.61 1.49
N GLY A 40 -6.57 22.84 2.08
CA GLY A 40 -6.84 21.58 2.76
C GLY A 40 -7.11 20.41 1.82
N LYS A 41 -6.37 20.29 0.71
CA LYS A 41 -6.42 19.13 -0.18
C LYS A 41 -5.24 18.20 0.11
N ASP A 42 -5.53 16.97 0.51
CA ASP A 42 -4.46 16.01 0.76
C ASP A 42 -4.24 15.15 -0.50
N LEU A 43 -5.29 14.53 -1.04
CA LEU A 43 -5.21 13.81 -2.32
C LEU A 43 -6.49 13.98 -3.15
N LEU A 44 -6.35 13.89 -4.47
CA LEU A 44 -7.47 13.72 -5.38
C LEU A 44 -7.27 12.44 -6.18
N VAL A 45 -8.21 11.52 -6.06
CA VAL A 45 -8.12 10.21 -6.71
C VAL A 45 -9.38 9.93 -7.51
N THR A 46 -9.25 9.09 -8.53
CA THR A 46 -10.36 8.73 -9.41
C THR A 46 -10.50 7.23 -9.49
N GLU A 47 -11.71 6.78 -9.22
CA GLU A 47 -12.13 5.40 -9.36
C GLU A 47 -12.78 5.19 -10.73
N ARG A 48 -12.27 4.23 -11.50
CA ARG A 48 -12.81 3.91 -12.82
C ARG A 48 -13.81 2.76 -12.69
N LEU A 49 -15.08 3.10 -12.60
CA LEU A 49 -16.16 2.13 -12.56
C LEU A 49 -16.48 1.64 -13.99
N ARG A 50 -16.38 0.33 -14.22
CA ARG A 50 -16.78 -0.31 -15.48
C ARG A 50 -18.20 -0.84 -15.32
N GLY A 51 -19.18 -0.18 -15.93
CA GLY A 51 -20.50 -0.75 -16.15
C GLY A 51 -20.55 -1.56 -17.45
N ASN A 52 -21.63 -2.32 -17.64
CA ASN A 52 -21.84 -3.15 -18.83
C ASN A 52 -22.00 -2.30 -20.11
N LEU A 53 -22.49 -1.06 -19.99
CA LEU A 53 -22.77 -0.17 -21.12
C LEU A 53 -21.79 1.01 -21.21
N ASN A 54 -21.29 1.50 -20.08
CA ASN A 54 -20.46 2.70 -20.02
C ASN A 54 -19.38 2.59 -18.94
N ARG A 55 -18.31 3.36 -19.12
CA ARG A 55 -17.28 3.59 -18.10
C ARG A 55 -17.58 4.92 -17.43
N TYR A 56 -17.61 4.92 -16.10
CA TYR A 56 -17.85 6.10 -15.29
C TYR A 56 -16.61 6.36 -14.42
N ASN A 57 -16.16 7.61 -14.38
CA ASN A 57 -15.08 8.03 -13.50
C ASN A 57 -15.70 8.71 -12.29
N PHE A 58 -15.47 8.16 -11.09
CA PHE A 58 -15.89 8.75 -9.84
C PHE A 58 -14.69 9.43 -9.18
N ARG A 59 -14.76 10.75 -8.99
CA ARG A 59 -13.68 11.55 -8.41
C ARG A 59 -13.85 11.67 -6.90
N TRP A 60 -12.83 11.31 -6.15
CA TRP A 60 -12.82 11.30 -4.69
C TRP A 60 -11.85 12.35 -4.17
N LEU A 61 -12.35 13.26 -3.34
CA LEU A 61 -11.51 14.09 -2.48
C LEU A 61 -11.09 13.24 -1.27
N VAL A 62 -9.80 13.09 -1.05
CA VAL A 62 -9.27 12.33 0.09
C VAL A 62 -8.72 13.30 1.12
N SER A 63 -9.08 13.06 2.38
CA SER A 63 -8.51 13.74 3.54
C SER A 63 -7.80 12.73 4.41
N CYS A 64 -6.55 13.00 4.75
CA CYS A 64 -5.66 12.11 5.49
C CYS A 64 -5.43 12.68 6.90
N LYS A 65 -5.88 11.97 7.94
CA LYS A 65 -5.66 12.37 9.34
C LYS A 65 -4.95 11.28 10.12
N HIS A 66 -3.86 11.65 10.79
CA HIS A 66 -3.06 10.73 11.57
C HIS A 66 -3.08 11.10 13.05
N PHE A 67 -3.93 10.44 13.84
CA PHE A 67 -4.08 10.67 15.28
C PHE A 67 -3.65 9.49 16.14
N ALA A 68 -2.92 8.51 15.60
CA ALA A 68 -2.52 7.28 16.30
C ALA A 68 -1.84 7.57 17.65
N LYS A 69 -0.93 8.55 17.70
CA LYS A 69 -0.23 8.95 18.93
C LYS A 69 -1.17 9.49 20.01
N SER A 70 -2.18 10.25 19.61
CA SER A 70 -3.13 10.87 20.53
C SER A 70 -4.31 9.96 20.89
N ALA A 71 -4.50 8.87 20.14
CA ALA A 71 -5.69 8.01 20.17
C ALA A 71 -7.04 8.75 20.03
N ASN A 72 -7.02 10.02 19.61
CA ASN A 72 -8.22 10.82 19.43
C ASN A 72 -8.98 10.37 18.18
N SER A 73 -10.30 10.46 18.26
CA SER A 73 -11.17 10.29 17.09
C SER A 73 -11.15 11.52 16.20
N VAL A 74 -11.28 11.32 14.88
CA VAL A 74 -11.39 12.43 13.91
C VAL A 74 -12.78 13.01 13.98
N SER A 75 -12.88 14.29 14.33
CA SER A 75 -14.13 15.00 14.53
C SER A 75 -14.50 15.91 13.37
N GLU A 76 -15.71 16.48 13.40
CA GLU A 76 -16.13 17.50 12.42
C GLU A 76 -15.24 18.75 12.42
N LYS A 77 -14.63 19.07 13.57
CA LYS A 77 -13.70 20.21 13.67
C LYS A 77 -12.40 19.94 12.93
N ASP A 78 -12.00 18.68 12.81
CA ASP A 78 -10.80 18.26 12.09
C ASP A 78 -11.03 18.20 10.57
N GLU A 79 -12.30 18.12 10.16
CA GLU A 79 -12.77 18.09 8.78
C GLU A 79 -13.76 19.24 8.49
N PRO A 80 -13.32 20.51 8.57
CA PRO A 80 -14.20 21.62 8.28
C PRO A 80 -14.55 21.68 6.78
N ASN A 81 -15.73 22.22 6.49
CA ASN A 81 -16.16 22.63 5.15
C ASN A 81 -16.05 21.54 4.06
N ILE A 82 -16.38 20.28 4.40
CA ILE A 82 -16.32 19.13 3.48
C ILE A 82 -17.03 19.41 2.15
N LEU A 83 -18.24 19.97 2.21
CA LEU A 83 -19.03 20.27 1.00
C LEU A 83 -18.33 21.29 0.09
N GLU A 84 -17.80 22.36 0.67
CA GLU A 84 -17.11 23.42 -0.07
C GLU A 84 -15.82 22.88 -0.69
N ARG A 85 -15.06 22.05 0.05
CA ARG A 85 -13.85 21.39 -0.46
C ARG A 85 -14.18 20.45 -1.62
N VAL A 86 -15.16 19.56 -1.45
CA VAL A 86 -15.60 18.63 -2.51
C VAL A 86 -16.01 19.40 -3.77
N SER A 87 -16.80 20.47 -3.60
CA SER A 87 -17.24 21.33 -4.70
C SER A 87 -16.07 22.07 -5.37
N SER A 88 -15.15 22.64 -4.59
CA SER A 88 -13.99 23.39 -5.09
C SER A 88 -13.06 22.53 -5.95
N PHE A 89 -12.87 21.27 -5.56
CA PHE A 89 -12.05 20.32 -6.33
C PHE A 89 -12.84 19.56 -7.41
N LYS A 90 -14.12 19.87 -7.58
CA LYS A 90 -15.05 19.17 -8.50
C LYS A 90 -15.02 17.65 -8.27
N ALA A 91 -14.93 17.24 -7.01
CA ALA A 91 -15.01 15.84 -6.62
C ALA A 91 -16.48 15.42 -6.51
N ASP A 92 -16.72 14.15 -6.76
CA ASP A 92 -18.04 13.52 -6.64
C ASP A 92 -18.34 13.07 -5.21
N GLY A 93 -17.31 12.68 -4.47
CA GLY A 93 -17.42 12.16 -3.12
C GLY A 93 -16.20 12.41 -2.26
N PHE A 94 -16.26 11.91 -1.03
CA PHE A 94 -15.25 12.13 -0.01
C PHE A 94 -14.71 10.82 0.56
N ILE A 95 -13.40 10.73 0.74
CA ILE A 95 -12.72 9.63 1.43
C ILE A 95 -12.00 10.18 2.67
N GLY A 96 -12.38 9.68 3.84
CA GLY A 96 -11.62 9.89 5.07
C GLY A 96 -10.60 8.77 5.26
N PHE A 97 -9.31 9.09 5.23
CA PHE A 97 -8.22 8.14 5.45
C PHE A 97 -7.56 8.38 6.80
N TYR A 98 -8.02 7.65 7.83
CA TYR A 98 -7.76 7.97 9.23
C TYR A 98 -7.01 6.85 9.94
N SER A 99 -5.98 7.23 10.70
CA SER A 99 -5.26 6.26 11.55
C SER A 99 -6.00 5.92 12.86
N THR A 100 -7.19 6.48 13.07
CA THR A 100 -8.07 6.25 14.23
C THR A 100 -9.53 6.22 13.75
N LEU A 101 -10.48 6.07 14.67
CA LEU A 101 -11.90 6.10 14.34
C LEU A 101 -12.38 7.53 14.05
N SER A 102 -13.33 7.66 13.13
CA SER A 102 -14.13 8.88 12.97
C SER A 102 -15.16 9.01 14.10
N SER A 103 -15.44 10.23 14.52
CA SER A 103 -16.49 10.50 15.51
C SER A 103 -17.90 10.23 14.93
N SER A 104 -18.88 10.02 15.82
CA SER A 104 -20.28 9.85 15.44
C SER A 104 -20.86 11.10 14.77
N GLY A 105 -20.43 12.30 15.21
CA GLY A 105 -20.81 13.57 14.58
C GLY A 105 -20.37 13.64 13.13
N LEU A 106 -19.09 13.37 12.85
CA LEU A 106 -18.56 13.39 11.49
C LEU A 106 -19.30 12.41 10.56
N ASN A 107 -19.58 11.21 11.05
CA ASN A 107 -20.39 10.22 10.32
C ASN A 107 -21.81 10.71 10.03
N THR A 108 -22.44 11.38 10.99
CA THR A 108 -23.78 11.92 10.84
C THR A 108 -23.79 13.01 9.78
N ARG A 109 -22.83 13.93 9.84
CA ARG A 109 -22.64 15.00 8.86
C ARG A 109 -22.41 14.48 7.44
N LEU A 110 -21.54 13.47 7.26
CA LEU A 110 -21.29 12.85 5.97
C LEU A 110 -22.54 12.15 5.41
N ARG A 111 -23.30 11.47 6.28
CA ARG A 111 -24.57 10.84 5.92
C ARG A 111 -25.60 11.86 5.47
N GLU A 112 -25.71 12.99 6.16
CA GLU A 112 -26.60 14.09 5.77
C GLU A 112 -26.20 14.67 4.41
N LEU A 113 -24.91 14.92 4.16
CA LEU A 113 -24.42 15.42 2.87
C LEU A 113 -24.79 14.47 1.72
N ARG A 114 -24.66 13.17 1.94
CA ARG A 114 -25.05 12.14 0.97
C ARG A 114 -26.56 12.12 0.75
N ASN A 115 -27.35 12.12 1.82
CA ASN A 115 -28.81 12.06 1.75
C ASN A 115 -29.40 13.29 1.05
N ASN A 116 -28.83 14.47 1.30
CA ASN A 116 -29.19 15.72 0.65
C ASN A 116 -28.66 15.84 -0.78
N LYS A 117 -27.97 14.81 -1.31
CA LYS A 117 -27.35 14.76 -2.64
C LYS A 117 -26.32 15.87 -2.86
N ASN A 118 -25.73 16.40 -1.79
CA ASN A 118 -24.65 17.38 -1.87
C ASN A 118 -23.33 16.72 -2.26
N ILE A 119 -23.14 15.47 -1.86
CA ILE A 119 -22.09 14.57 -2.36
C ILE A 119 -22.74 13.30 -2.88
N LYS A 120 -22.14 12.66 -3.89
CA LYS A 120 -22.68 11.41 -4.45
C LYS A 120 -22.47 10.25 -3.50
N ASP A 121 -21.30 10.18 -2.88
CA ASP A 121 -21.01 9.14 -1.89
C ASP A 121 -19.83 9.52 -0.96
N TYR A 122 -19.63 8.76 0.10
CA TYR A 122 -18.46 8.87 0.98
C TYR A 122 -17.95 7.50 1.44
N SER A 123 -16.66 7.44 1.80
CA SER A 123 -16.04 6.26 2.40
C SER A 123 -15.09 6.65 3.52
N ILE A 124 -14.96 5.81 4.54
CA ILE A 124 -14.03 6.01 5.66
C ILE A 124 -13.15 4.77 5.77
N PHE A 125 -11.84 4.98 5.67
CA PHE A 125 -10.81 4.00 5.99
C PHE A 125 -10.27 4.34 7.38
N ASP A 126 -10.83 3.69 8.40
CA ASP A 126 -10.26 3.72 9.74
C ASP A 126 -9.09 2.75 9.89
N HIS A 127 -8.37 2.84 11.01
CA HIS A 127 -7.26 1.96 11.33
C HIS A 127 -7.57 0.46 11.17
N LYS A 128 -8.78 0.00 11.51
CA LYS A 128 -9.15 -1.42 11.43
C LYS A 128 -9.47 -1.83 10.00
N ALA A 129 -10.15 -0.98 9.25
CA ALA A 129 -10.38 -1.17 7.83
C ALA A 129 -9.04 -1.23 7.07
N ILE A 130 -8.12 -0.31 7.35
CA ILE A 130 -6.77 -0.30 6.77
C ILE A 130 -6.03 -1.58 7.17
N GLU A 131 -6.03 -1.97 8.45
CA GLU A 131 -5.36 -3.18 8.92
C GLU A 131 -5.87 -4.44 8.21
N ASN A 132 -7.19 -4.64 8.19
CA ASN A 132 -7.80 -5.80 7.55
C ASN A 132 -7.40 -5.88 6.07
N LEU A 133 -7.38 -4.75 5.38
CA LEU A 133 -7.00 -4.70 3.97
C LEU A 133 -5.51 -4.98 3.76
N LEU A 134 -4.63 -4.46 4.62
CA LEU A 134 -3.19 -4.75 4.54
C LEU A 134 -2.89 -6.24 4.78
N VAL A 135 -3.56 -6.85 5.77
CA VAL A 135 -3.33 -8.25 6.15
C VAL A 135 -3.99 -9.23 5.17
N MET A 136 -5.27 -9.02 4.84
CA MET A 136 -6.03 -9.96 4.01
C MET A 136 -5.70 -9.86 2.51
N ALA A 137 -5.55 -8.63 1.98
CA ALA A 137 -5.26 -8.45 0.55
C ALA A 137 -3.79 -8.74 0.21
N GLY A 138 -2.95 -8.98 1.21
CA GLY A 138 -1.56 -9.38 1.02
C GLY A 138 -0.65 -8.25 0.54
N TYR A 139 -0.93 -7.00 0.88
CA TYR A 139 -0.12 -5.80 0.57
C TYR A 139 1.21 -5.77 1.35
N SER A 140 1.99 -6.85 1.20
CA SER A 140 3.21 -7.13 1.94
C SER A 140 4.26 -6.05 1.70
N HIS A 141 4.31 -5.48 0.49
CA HIS A 141 5.25 -4.40 0.17
C HIS A 141 4.89 -3.08 0.89
N LEU A 142 3.61 -2.74 1.05
CA LEU A 142 3.19 -1.56 1.83
C LEU A 142 3.50 -1.77 3.31
N LEU A 143 3.19 -2.96 3.85
CA LEU A 143 3.53 -3.32 5.21
C LEU A 143 5.04 -3.23 5.46
N MET A 144 5.87 -3.85 4.61
CA MET A 144 7.32 -3.78 4.73
C MET A 144 7.86 -2.35 4.68
N ARG A 145 7.26 -1.48 3.86
CA ARG A 145 7.74 -0.11 3.64
C ARG A 145 7.35 0.85 4.77
N TYR A 146 6.10 0.77 5.23
CA TYR A 146 5.53 1.75 6.16
C TYR A 146 5.37 1.25 7.60
N PHE A 147 5.29 -0.07 7.79
CA PHE A 147 5.12 -0.73 9.09
C PHE A 147 6.09 -1.92 9.25
N PRO A 148 7.42 -1.70 9.13
CA PRO A 148 8.39 -2.80 9.12
C PRO A 148 8.37 -3.66 10.38
N ASN A 149 8.08 -3.11 11.56
CA ASN A 149 8.02 -3.88 12.81
C ASN A 149 6.74 -4.72 12.87
N SER A 150 5.60 -4.13 12.52
CA SER A 150 4.32 -4.84 12.42
C SER A 150 4.34 -5.95 11.38
N TYR A 151 5.07 -5.75 10.27
CA TYR A 151 5.27 -6.77 9.26
C TYR A 151 5.99 -8.00 9.83
N LYS A 152 7.11 -7.79 10.54
CA LYS A 152 7.87 -8.87 11.19
C LYS A 152 7.03 -9.67 12.20
N ALA A 153 6.18 -8.98 12.95
CA ALA A 153 5.29 -9.63 13.92
C ALA A 153 4.16 -10.42 13.24
N THR A 154 3.68 -9.98 12.08
CA THR A 154 2.53 -10.59 11.39
C THR A 154 2.95 -11.71 10.42
N LYS A 155 4.15 -11.61 9.83
CA LYS A 155 4.75 -12.62 8.96
C LYS A 155 6.15 -12.97 9.46
N PRO A 156 6.26 -13.73 10.57
CA PRO A 156 7.56 -14.22 11.02
C PRO A 156 8.18 -15.13 9.96
N LEU A 157 9.50 -15.33 10.04
CA LEU A 157 10.17 -16.38 9.26
C LEU A 157 9.47 -17.72 9.55
N HIS A 158 8.93 -18.32 8.49
CA HIS A 158 8.22 -19.59 8.62
C HIS A 158 9.23 -20.71 8.83
N LEU A 159 9.00 -21.52 9.85
CA LEU A 159 9.75 -22.74 10.09
C LEU A 159 9.27 -23.81 9.10
N ILE A 160 10.20 -24.55 8.52
CA ILE A 160 9.94 -25.72 7.70
C ILE A 160 10.24 -26.93 8.59
N PHE A 161 9.21 -27.72 8.89
CA PHE A 161 9.33 -28.87 9.81
C PHE A 161 10.00 -28.51 11.15
N GLU A 162 9.57 -27.40 11.76
CA GLU A 162 10.03 -26.92 13.09
C GLU A 162 11.40 -26.24 13.13
N GLU A 163 12.14 -26.22 12.01
CA GLU A 163 13.43 -25.54 11.93
C GLU A 163 13.42 -24.40 10.91
N TYR A 164 14.30 -23.43 11.12
CA TYR A 164 14.52 -22.37 10.15
C TYR A 164 15.47 -22.85 9.06
N GLU A 165 15.00 -22.89 7.82
CA GLU A 165 15.82 -23.26 6.67
C GLU A 165 16.29 -21.98 5.93
N PRO A 166 17.59 -21.67 5.93
CA PRO A 166 18.10 -20.46 5.29
C PRO A 166 18.09 -20.59 3.76
N LEU A 167 17.86 -19.48 3.06
CA LEU A 167 17.97 -19.43 1.60
C LEU A 167 19.20 -18.63 1.18
N PHE A 168 20.31 -19.32 0.93
CA PHE A 168 21.55 -18.64 0.62
C PHE A 168 21.58 -18.09 -0.83
N CYS A 169 22.09 -16.87 -0.97
CA CYS A 169 22.46 -16.29 -2.25
C CYS A 169 23.62 -17.08 -2.86
N ARG A 170 23.44 -17.61 -4.08
CA ARG A 170 24.46 -18.40 -4.77
C ARG A 170 25.80 -17.69 -4.98
N ALA A 171 25.79 -16.35 -5.09
CA ALA A 171 27.00 -15.59 -5.34
C ALA A 171 27.76 -15.18 -4.06
N CYS A 172 27.04 -14.71 -3.03
CA CYS A 172 27.66 -14.11 -1.84
C CYS A 172 27.44 -14.89 -0.55
N GLY A 173 26.70 -16.00 -0.59
CA GLY A 173 26.41 -16.85 0.57
C GLY A 173 25.48 -16.21 1.62
N LYS A 174 25.01 -14.99 1.40
CA LYS A 174 24.09 -14.30 2.33
C LYS A 174 22.76 -15.02 2.38
N ASP A 175 22.24 -15.24 3.58
CA ASP A 175 20.87 -15.71 3.78
C ASP A 175 19.86 -14.62 3.36
N ILE A 176 19.17 -14.90 2.25
CA ILE A 176 18.21 -14.01 1.62
C ILE A 176 16.96 -13.87 2.50
N LEU A 177 16.49 -14.96 3.12
CA LEU A 177 15.27 -14.92 3.92
C LEU A 177 15.47 -14.06 5.15
N MET A 178 16.59 -14.25 5.87
CA MET A 178 16.94 -13.40 7.00
C MET A 178 17.16 -11.94 6.57
N ALA A 179 17.86 -11.71 5.46
CA ALA A 179 18.10 -10.34 4.98
C ALA A 179 16.79 -9.61 4.58
N LEU A 180 15.84 -10.33 3.97
CA LEU A 180 14.48 -9.81 3.67
C LEU A 180 13.69 -9.52 4.94
N PHE A 181 13.85 -10.35 5.97
CA PHE A 181 13.18 -10.18 7.25
C PHE A 181 13.74 -8.99 8.05
N GLU A 182 15.07 -8.79 8.06
CA GLU A 182 15.69 -7.74 8.87
C GLU A 182 15.61 -6.36 8.21
N SER A 183 15.82 -6.28 6.89
CA SER A 183 15.98 -5.04 6.14
C SER A 183 14.82 -4.79 5.19
N ALA A 184 13.92 -3.87 5.56
CA ALA A 184 12.89 -3.34 4.68
C ALA A 184 13.52 -2.70 3.43
N GLY A 185 13.53 -3.43 2.31
CA GLY A 185 14.15 -3.00 1.05
C GLY A 185 15.19 -3.95 0.48
N HIS A 186 15.53 -5.04 1.18
CA HIS A 186 16.27 -6.13 0.54
C HIS A 186 15.43 -6.73 -0.59
N SER A 187 16.06 -7.12 -1.69
CA SER A 187 15.40 -7.78 -2.81
C SER A 187 16.32 -8.85 -3.39
N ALA A 188 15.70 -9.94 -3.81
CA ALA A 188 16.37 -11.10 -4.36
C ALA A 188 15.55 -11.66 -5.53
N ASN A 189 16.22 -12.44 -6.37
CA ASN A 189 15.64 -13.10 -7.52
C ASN A 189 15.73 -14.61 -7.32
N ILE A 190 14.69 -15.32 -7.74
CA ILE A 190 14.73 -16.75 -8.03
C ILE A 190 14.85 -16.86 -9.55
N VAL A 191 15.90 -17.51 -10.03
CA VAL A 191 16.24 -17.60 -11.45
C VAL A 191 16.20 -19.06 -11.87
N SER A 192 15.44 -19.34 -12.92
CA SER A 192 15.46 -20.63 -13.61
C SER A 192 16.21 -20.46 -14.93
N ALA A 193 17.35 -21.12 -15.05
CA ALA A 193 18.13 -21.18 -16.29
C ALA A 193 17.66 -22.35 -17.13
N TYR A 194 17.43 -22.11 -18.42
CA TYR A 194 16.96 -23.12 -19.36
C TYR A 194 18.00 -23.35 -20.44
N LYS A 195 18.15 -24.63 -20.84
CA LYS A 195 18.92 -25.02 -22.02
C LYS A 195 17.95 -25.44 -23.12
N TRP A 196 18.17 -24.93 -24.32
CA TRP A 196 17.40 -25.32 -25.50
C TRP A 196 18.15 -26.41 -26.27
N ASP A 197 17.46 -27.52 -26.54
CA ASP A 197 17.90 -28.59 -27.43
C ASP A 197 17.31 -28.35 -28.82
N GLN A 198 18.16 -28.03 -29.80
CA GLN A 198 17.74 -27.71 -31.17
C GLN A 198 17.19 -28.93 -31.92
N GLU A 199 17.75 -30.12 -31.67
CA GLU A 199 17.38 -31.33 -32.39
C GLU A 199 16.01 -31.85 -31.93
N LYS A 200 15.75 -31.76 -30.62
CA LYS A 200 14.48 -32.19 -30.03
C LYS A 200 13.44 -31.08 -29.95
N ASN A 201 13.85 -29.83 -30.17
CA ASN A 201 13.05 -28.63 -30.01
C ASN A 201 12.37 -28.52 -28.62
N ILE A 202 13.14 -28.82 -27.55
CA ILE A 202 12.65 -28.84 -26.17
C ILE A 202 13.53 -27.93 -25.31
N TYR A 203 12.91 -27.22 -24.36
CA TYR A 203 13.60 -26.54 -23.26
C TYR A 203 13.68 -27.46 -22.05
N SER A 204 14.87 -27.62 -21.48
CA SER A 204 15.06 -28.29 -20.20
C SER A 204 15.58 -27.29 -19.16
N ILE A 205 15.17 -27.47 -17.90
CA ILE A 205 15.71 -26.69 -16.78
C ILE A 205 17.15 -27.14 -16.57
N HIS A 206 18.10 -26.23 -16.78
CA HIS A 206 19.51 -26.46 -16.54
C HIS A 206 19.88 -26.21 -15.08
N ASP A 207 19.32 -25.17 -14.48
CA ASP A 207 19.63 -24.78 -13.10
C ASP A 207 18.50 -23.93 -12.50
N VAL A 208 18.34 -23.96 -11.19
CA VAL A 208 17.46 -23.08 -10.43
C VAL A 208 18.23 -22.55 -9.24
N TYR A 209 18.35 -21.24 -9.11
CA TYR A 209 19.08 -20.63 -8.00
C TYR A 209 18.45 -19.34 -7.50
N CYS A 210 18.77 -19.01 -6.25
CA CYS A 210 18.39 -17.76 -5.63
C CYS A 210 19.61 -16.84 -5.49
N CYS A 211 19.44 -15.55 -5.72
CA CYS A 211 20.50 -14.58 -5.52
C CYS A 211 19.98 -13.20 -5.12
N CYS A 212 20.77 -12.44 -4.36
CA CYS A 212 20.48 -11.03 -4.11
C CYS A 212 20.39 -10.27 -5.45
N LYS A 213 19.53 -9.26 -5.54
CA LYS A 213 19.35 -8.47 -6.77
C LYS A 213 20.65 -7.89 -7.32
N LYS A 214 21.57 -7.46 -6.44
CA LYS A 214 22.91 -6.95 -6.81
C LYS A 214 23.86 -8.01 -7.37
N CYS A 215 23.66 -9.28 -7.01
CA CYS A 215 24.48 -10.39 -7.46
C CYS A 215 24.04 -10.99 -8.79
N ASN A 216 22.83 -10.64 -9.26
CA ASN A 216 22.20 -11.24 -10.43
C ASN A 216 23.08 -11.14 -11.69
N SER A 217 23.61 -9.95 -11.99
CA SER A 217 24.39 -9.71 -13.22
C SER A 217 25.66 -10.57 -13.30
N SER A 218 26.28 -10.88 -12.17
CA SER A 218 27.48 -11.73 -12.12
C SER A 218 27.15 -13.17 -12.48
N LEU A 219 26.09 -13.72 -11.88
CA LEU A 219 25.64 -15.09 -12.15
C LEU A 219 25.05 -15.24 -13.55
N GLU A 220 24.32 -14.24 -14.05
CA GLU A 220 23.73 -14.31 -15.38
C GLU A 220 24.78 -14.46 -16.49
N SER A 221 25.95 -13.84 -16.30
CA SER A 221 27.07 -13.95 -17.24
C SER A 221 27.61 -15.38 -17.35
N SER A 222 27.54 -16.19 -16.30
CA SER A 222 28.01 -17.58 -16.32
C SER A 222 27.08 -18.57 -17.02
N TYR A 223 25.82 -18.19 -17.31
CA TYR A 223 24.86 -19.03 -18.04
C TYR A 223 24.59 -18.57 -19.48
N ARG A 224 25.16 -17.43 -19.88
CA ARG A 224 25.08 -16.91 -21.26
C ARG A 224 26.24 -17.37 -22.15
N THR A 225 27.07 -18.30 -21.66
CA THR A 225 28.16 -18.97 -22.41
C THR A 225 27.64 -20.23 -23.06
#